data_AF-M4Z0G8-F1
#
_entry.id   AF-M4Z0G8-F1
#
_cell.length_a   1.000
_cell.length_b   1.000
_cell.length_c   1.000
_cell.angle_alpha   90.00
_cell.angle_beta   90.00
_cell.angle_gamma   90.00
#
_symmetry.space_group_name_H-M   'P 1'
#
loop_
_entity.id
_entity.type
_entity.pdbx_description
1 polymer ?
#
loop_
_entity_poly.entity_id
_entity_poly.type
_entity_poly.pdbx_seq_one_letter_code
_entity_poly.pdbx_strand_id
1 'polypeptide(L)'
;MGNVPSGQLMDPTAALRAKELELRSELPADPTDPAEQLEPDFALVQLDTTFVTLLSEISALESQHVDNREPRDAEHARSDEASRTQKVEAILARLAPIERAIMAAPALTIVGLGIKARHTAYVVSEYWDVPIEHLEWDARAVRLLIDAICNVAGVRLPISQEA
;
A
#
# COMPACT_ATOMS: atom_id res chain seq x y z
N MET A 1 22.89 -79.03 -41.46
CA MET A 1 22.76 -77.56 -41.47
C MET A 1 21.58 -77.22 -40.59
N GLY A 2 21.82 -76.90 -39.32
CA GLY A 2 20.80 -76.52 -38.35
C GLY A 2 20.93 -75.04 -38.02
N ASN A 3 19.83 -74.28 -38.13
CA ASN A 3 19.80 -72.87 -37.77
C ASN A 3 18.90 -72.65 -36.55
N VAL A 4 19.39 -71.70 -35.74
CA VAL A 4 19.09 -71.32 -34.36
C VAL A 4 17.81 -70.46 -34.26
N PRO A 5 17.13 -70.39 -33.09
CA PRO A 5 15.89 -69.64 -32.92
C PRO A 5 16.09 -68.13 -32.73
N SER A 6 15.10 -67.37 -33.17
CA SER A 6 14.96 -65.92 -32.98
C SER A 6 14.95 -65.53 -31.50
N GLY A 7 15.98 -64.80 -31.08
CA GLY A 7 16.00 -64.03 -29.83
C GLY A 7 15.21 -62.74 -30.02
N GLN A 8 14.16 -62.58 -29.23
CA GLN A 8 13.31 -61.40 -29.16
C GLN A 8 14.11 -60.24 -28.53
N LEU A 9 14.38 -59.21 -29.32
CA LEU A 9 15.11 -58.01 -28.91
C LEU A 9 14.18 -57.16 -28.02
N MET A 10 14.50 -57.09 -26.73
CA MET A 10 13.90 -56.13 -25.80
C MET A 10 14.29 -54.72 -26.22
N ASP A 11 13.29 -53.89 -26.48
CA ASP A 11 13.42 -52.50 -26.90
C ASP A 11 13.93 -51.62 -25.73
N PRO A 12 15.14 -51.03 -25.79
CA PRO A 12 15.73 -50.31 -24.66
C PRO A 12 15.09 -48.93 -24.41
N THR A 13 14.08 -48.52 -25.18
CA THR A 13 13.46 -47.19 -25.05
C THR A 13 12.36 -47.12 -23.98
N ALA A 14 11.81 -48.27 -23.54
CA ALA A 14 10.75 -48.29 -22.52
C ALA A 14 11.28 -48.08 -21.08
N ALA A 15 12.53 -48.48 -20.80
CA ALA A 15 13.11 -48.41 -19.46
C ALA A 15 13.54 -46.99 -19.03
N LEU A 16 13.76 -46.08 -19.99
CA LEU A 16 14.15 -44.69 -19.70
C LEU A 16 12.97 -43.81 -19.29
N ARG A 17 11.75 -44.11 -19.76
CA ARG A 17 10.54 -43.33 -19.42
C ARG A 17 10.00 -43.59 -18.02
N ALA A 18 10.26 -44.77 -17.46
CA ALA A 18 9.84 -45.11 -16.10
C ALA A 18 10.72 -44.40 -15.04
N LYS A 19 12.03 -44.27 -15.28
CA LYS A 19 12.94 -43.54 -14.37
C LYS A 19 12.76 -42.01 -14.40
N GLU A 20 12.25 -41.46 -15.49
CA GLU A 20 12.00 -40.02 -15.60
C GLU A 20 10.73 -39.56 -14.85
N LEU A 21 9.79 -40.49 -14.57
CA LEU A 21 8.61 -40.21 -13.74
C LEU A 21 8.87 -40.36 -12.24
N GLU A 22 9.85 -41.18 -11.85
CA GLU A 22 10.21 -41.39 -10.44
C GLU A 22 11.06 -40.22 -9.89
N LEU A 23 11.87 -39.56 -10.74
CA LEU A 23 12.69 -38.40 -10.34
C LEU A 23 11.90 -37.10 -10.11
N ARG A 24 10.61 -37.07 -10.47
CA ARG A 24 9.73 -35.89 -10.27
C ARG A 24 8.91 -35.93 -8.98
N SER A 25 8.99 -37.03 -8.21
CA SER A 25 8.19 -37.20 -6.99
C SER A 25 8.95 -36.87 -5.69
N GLU A 26 10.23 -36.49 -5.78
CA GLU A 26 11.02 -36.09 -4.61
C GLU A 26 11.51 -34.64 -4.76
N LEU A 27 10.58 -33.69 -4.67
CA LEU A 27 10.93 -32.32 -4.31
C LEU A 27 10.81 -32.22 -2.78
N PRO A 28 11.90 -31.92 -2.03
CA PRO A 28 11.80 -31.75 -0.60
C PRO A 28 10.89 -30.55 -0.32
N ALA A 29 9.97 -30.70 0.64
CA ALA A 29 9.22 -29.60 1.20
C ALA A 29 10.22 -28.55 1.70
N ASP A 30 10.31 -27.44 0.98
CA ASP A 30 11.05 -26.26 1.40
C ASP A 30 10.43 -25.77 2.73
N PRO A 31 11.18 -25.73 3.84
CA PRO A 31 10.70 -25.10 5.06
C PRO A 31 10.88 -23.59 4.87
N THR A 32 10.05 -23.00 4.02
CA THR A 32 9.99 -21.55 3.85
C THR A 32 9.61 -20.96 5.20
N ASP A 33 10.51 -20.16 5.76
CA ASP A 33 10.39 -19.46 7.04
C ASP A 33 9.02 -18.72 7.07
N PRO A 34 8.19 -18.83 8.12
CA PRO A 34 6.88 -18.16 8.16
C PRO A 34 6.94 -16.64 7.97
N ALA A 35 8.12 -16.02 8.05
CA ALA A 35 8.36 -14.62 7.73
C ALA A 35 8.30 -14.29 6.21
N GLU A 36 8.46 -15.27 5.32
CA GLU A 36 8.46 -15.06 3.86
C GLU A 36 7.08 -15.20 3.19
N GLN A 37 6.04 -15.58 3.94
CA GLN A 37 4.66 -15.68 3.42
C GLN A 37 3.83 -14.41 3.60
N LEU A 38 4.45 -13.27 3.91
CA LEU A 38 3.71 -12.01 3.90
C LEU A 38 3.33 -11.65 2.47
N GLU A 39 2.05 -11.34 2.26
CA GLU A 39 1.55 -10.83 0.99
C GLU A 39 2.42 -9.65 0.51
N PRO A 40 2.67 -9.53 -0.80
CA PRO A 40 3.37 -8.38 -1.36
C PRO A 40 2.76 -7.07 -0.84
N ASP A 41 3.62 -6.10 -0.51
CA ASP A 41 3.23 -4.80 0.04
C ASP A 41 2.52 -4.82 1.41
N PHE A 42 2.49 -5.94 2.14
CA PHE A 42 1.87 -6.01 3.48
C PHE A 42 2.39 -4.91 4.43
N ALA A 43 3.70 -4.67 4.45
CA ALA A 43 4.30 -3.60 5.26
C ALA A 43 3.81 -2.20 4.82
N LEU A 44 3.65 -1.96 3.51
CA LEU A 44 3.07 -0.71 2.99
C LEU A 44 1.62 -0.55 3.45
N VAL A 45 0.81 -1.61 3.42
CA VAL A 45 -0.58 -1.58 3.90
C VAL A 45 -0.66 -1.25 5.39
N GLN A 46 0.24 -1.79 6.21
CA GLN A 46 0.29 -1.48 7.65
C GLN A 46 0.67 -0.01 7.92
N LEU A 47 1.71 0.48 7.24
CA LEU A 47 2.13 1.87 7.34
C LEU A 47 1.01 2.81 6.92
N ASP A 48 0.35 2.48 5.83
CA ASP A 48 -0.76 3.24 5.29
C ASP A 48 -1.99 3.28 6.22
N THR A 49 -2.33 2.14 6.81
CA THR A 49 -3.42 2.06 7.81
C THR A 49 -3.13 2.99 8.98
N THR A 50 -1.87 2.99 9.44
CA THR A 50 -1.42 3.88 10.52
C THR A 50 -1.50 5.34 10.08
N PHE A 51 -1.04 5.65 8.87
CA PHE A 51 -1.11 7.00 8.28
C PHE A 51 -2.56 7.53 8.24
N VAL A 52 -3.49 6.77 7.66
CA VAL A 52 -4.92 7.16 7.58
C VAL A 52 -5.55 7.35 8.96
N THR A 53 -5.17 6.51 9.93
CA THR A 53 -5.65 6.63 11.31
C THR A 53 -5.21 7.98 11.91
N LEU A 54 -3.94 8.35 11.76
CA LEU A 54 -3.41 9.62 12.27
C LEU A 54 -4.04 10.83 11.57
N LEU A 55 -4.29 10.78 10.26
CA LEU A 55 -5.02 11.84 9.55
C LEU A 55 -6.45 12.01 10.06
N SER A 56 -7.10 10.89 10.39
CA SER A 56 -8.44 10.90 10.98
C SER A 56 -8.43 11.52 12.38
N GLU A 57 -7.39 11.27 13.18
CA GLU A 57 -7.20 11.90 14.49
C GLU A 57 -7.05 13.43 14.36
N ILE A 58 -6.27 13.92 13.39
CA ILE A 58 -6.13 15.38 13.12
C ILE A 58 -7.50 15.97 12.76
N SER A 59 -8.21 15.36 11.80
CA SER A 59 -9.52 15.84 11.34
C SER A 59 -10.55 15.89 12.48
N ALA A 60 -10.49 14.92 13.41
CA ALA A 60 -11.36 14.90 14.59
C ALA A 60 -11.04 16.04 15.57
N LEU A 61 -9.77 16.39 15.76
CA LEU A 61 -9.35 17.52 16.60
C LEU A 61 -9.77 18.86 16.00
N GLU A 62 -9.73 19.00 14.67
CA GLU A 62 -10.16 20.21 13.96
C GLU A 62 -11.67 20.40 14.02
N SER A 63 -12.44 19.31 13.83
CA SER A 63 -13.91 19.35 13.85
C SER A 63 -14.48 19.76 15.21
N GLN A 64 -13.78 19.41 16.31
CA GLN A 64 -14.16 19.84 17.67
C GLN A 64 -14.10 21.37 17.87
N HIS A 65 -13.43 22.11 16.97
CA HIS A 65 -13.38 23.58 17.04
C HIS A 65 -14.69 24.26 16.67
N VAL A 66 -15.42 23.68 15.71
CA VAL A 66 -16.49 24.39 15.00
C VAL A 66 -17.80 24.38 15.81
N ASP A 67 -17.96 23.45 16.76
CA ASP A 67 -19.25 23.13 17.38
C ASP A 67 -19.50 23.72 18.78
N ASN A 68 -18.60 24.56 19.33
CA ASN A 68 -18.76 25.13 20.67
C ASN A 68 -18.69 26.67 20.69
N ARG A 69 -19.74 27.32 20.20
CA ARG A 69 -20.02 28.75 20.46
C ARG A 69 -21.01 28.90 21.63
N GLU A 70 -20.53 28.61 22.83
CA GLU A 70 -20.99 29.32 24.03
C GLU A 70 -19.87 30.27 24.48
N PRO A 71 -20.18 31.44 25.08
CA PRO A 71 -19.16 32.37 25.55
C PRO A 71 -18.46 31.77 26.76
N ARG A 72 -17.45 30.92 26.54
CA ARG A 72 -16.47 30.53 27.55
C ARG A 72 -15.55 31.71 27.85
N ASP A 73 -15.08 31.78 29.09
CA ASP A 73 -14.04 32.71 29.50
C ASP A 73 -12.85 32.63 28.53
N ALA A 74 -12.37 33.79 28.07
CA ALA A 74 -11.33 33.89 27.05
C ALA A 74 -10.01 33.17 27.42
N GLU A 75 -9.76 32.97 28.71
CA GLU A 75 -8.60 32.24 29.23
C GLU A 75 -8.73 30.72 29.02
N HIS A 76 -9.91 30.15 29.25
CA HIS A 76 -10.19 28.73 28.99
C HIS A 76 -10.14 28.42 27.49
N ALA A 77 -10.68 29.32 26.65
CA ALA A 77 -10.63 29.17 25.20
C ALA A 77 -9.19 29.12 24.66
N ARG A 78 -8.29 29.98 25.17
CA ARG A 78 -6.86 29.97 24.80
C ARG A 78 -6.13 28.73 25.29
N SER A 79 -6.47 28.22 26.47
CA SER A 79 -5.88 26.99 27.01
C SER A 79 -6.30 25.75 26.20
N ASP A 80 -7.58 25.67 25.81
CA ASP A 80 -8.12 24.61 24.96
C ASP A 80 -7.47 24.62 23.57
N GLU A 81 -7.30 25.80 22.97
CA GLU A 81 -6.63 25.98 21.68
C GLU A 81 -5.16 25.54 21.74
N ALA A 82 -4.41 25.99 22.75
CA ALA A 82 -3.01 25.59 22.93
C ALA A 82 -2.86 24.07 23.14
N SER A 83 -3.76 23.45 23.91
CA SER A 83 -3.78 21.99 24.10
C SER A 83 -4.05 21.24 22.80
N ARG A 84 -4.96 21.76 21.96
CA ARG A 84 -5.24 21.15 20.65
C ARG A 84 -4.06 21.28 19.70
N THR A 85 -3.45 22.46 19.60
CA THR A 85 -2.26 22.67 18.76
C THR A 85 -1.15 21.71 19.17
N GLN A 86 -0.91 21.54 20.47
CA GLN A 86 0.07 20.57 20.98
C GLN A 86 -0.26 19.13 20.58
N LYS A 87 -1.54 18.74 20.57
CA LYS A 87 -1.97 17.40 20.13
C LYS A 87 -1.76 17.20 18.62
N VAL A 88 -2.10 18.20 17.81
CA VAL A 88 -1.87 18.16 16.35
C VAL A 88 -0.38 18.06 16.06
N GLU A 89 0.46 18.88 16.70
CA GLU A 89 1.93 18.81 16.55
C GLU A 89 2.48 17.44 16.94
N ALA A 90 1.98 16.84 18.03
CA ALA A 90 2.38 15.50 18.45
C ALA A 90 1.99 14.41 17.42
N ILE A 91 0.83 14.54 16.77
CA ILE A 91 0.42 13.64 15.69
C ILE A 91 1.28 13.84 14.44
N LEU A 92 1.55 15.08 14.04
CA LEU A 92 2.44 15.40 12.91
C LEU A 92 3.86 14.84 13.13
N ALA A 93 4.38 14.93 14.36
CA ALA A 93 5.68 14.34 14.71
C ALA A 93 5.69 12.80 14.54
N ARG A 94 4.56 12.13 14.76
CA ARG A 94 4.38 10.68 14.55
C ARG A 94 4.19 10.33 13.06
N LEU A 95 3.63 11.22 12.27
CA LEU A 95 3.45 11.04 10.82
C LEU A 95 4.80 11.02 10.09
N ALA A 96 5.69 11.97 10.36
CA ALA A 96 6.96 12.12 9.63
C ALA A 96 7.80 10.84 9.44
N PRO A 97 7.98 9.94 10.44
CA PRO A 97 8.67 8.66 10.21
C PRO A 97 7.86 7.66 9.36
N ILE A 98 6.53 7.68 9.43
CA ILE A 98 5.64 6.80 8.65
C ILE A 98 5.70 7.19 7.18
N GLU A 99 5.61 8.49 6.88
CA GLU A 99 5.69 9.03 5.52
C GLU A 99 7.00 8.64 4.83
N ARG A 100 8.12 8.80 5.54
CA ARG A 100 9.44 8.35 5.07
C ARG A 100 9.48 6.84 4.82
N ALA A 101 8.87 6.04 5.70
CA ALA A 101 8.80 4.59 5.52
C ALA A 101 7.95 4.19 4.31
N ILE A 102 6.79 4.85 4.09
CA ILE A 102 5.94 4.65 2.91
C ILE A 102 6.71 4.98 1.63
N MET A 103 7.45 6.08 1.62
CA MET A 103 8.23 6.48 0.44
C MET A 103 9.42 5.55 0.19
N ALA A 104 10.09 5.07 1.24
CA ALA A 104 11.26 4.21 1.12
C ALA A 104 10.92 2.75 0.76
N ALA A 105 9.79 2.22 1.21
CA ALA A 105 9.42 0.83 0.91
C ALA A 105 9.10 0.65 -0.58
N PRO A 106 9.56 -0.42 -1.25
CA PRO A 106 9.19 -0.70 -2.63
C PRO A 106 7.69 -1.02 -2.73
N ALA A 107 7.05 -0.63 -3.83
CA ALA A 107 5.70 -1.09 -4.18
C ALA A 107 5.82 -2.19 -5.23
N LEU A 108 5.37 -3.40 -4.88
CA LEU A 108 5.42 -4.60 -5.72
C LEU A 108 4.10 -4.88 -6.43
N THR A 109 3.02 -4.22 -6.01
CA THR A 109 1.66 -4.37 -6.55
C THR A 109 1.04 -3.01 -6.87
N ILE A 110 -0.08 -3.06 -7.59
CA ILE A 110 -0.90 -1.87 -7.85
C ILE A 110 -1.44 -1.25 -6.56
N VAL A 111 -1.67 -2.06 -5.51
CA VAL A 111 -2.11 -1.57 -4.19
C VAL A 111 -1.01 -0.76 -3.53
N GLY A 112 0.23 -1.28 -3.50
CA GLY A 112 1.39 -0.54 -2.99
C GLY A 112 1.64 0.77 -3.75
N LEU A 113 1.43 0.77 -5.08
CA LEU A 113 1.52 1.97 -5.88
C LEU A 113 0.39 2.98 -5.55
N GLY A 114 -0.84 2.48 -5.33
CA GLY A 114 -1.98 3.27 -4.85
C GLY A 114 -1.72 3.95 -3.51
N ILE A 115 -1.08 3.24 -2.57
CA ILE A 115 -0.69 3.79 -1.26
C ILE A 115 0.29 4.96 -1.44
N LYS A 116 1.31 4.80 -2.28
CA LYS A 116 2.28 5.87 -2.57
C LYS A 116 1.64 7.06 -3.28
N ALA A 117 0.75 6.81 -4.23
CA ALA A 117 0.03 7.86 -4.94
C ALA A 117 -0.85 8.67 -3.97
N ARG A 118 -1.58 7.98 -3.07
CA ARG A 118 -2.35 8.66 -2.02
C ARG A 118 -1.46 9.50 -1.09
N HIS A 119 -0.32 8.98 -0.67
CA HIS A 119 0.60 9.74 0.16
C HIS A 119 1.15 10.96 -0.59
N THR A 120 1.41 10.83 -1.89
CA THR A 120 1.81 11.95 -2.73
C THR A 120 0.70 13.00 -2.80
N ALA A 121 -0.57 12.62 -3.01
CA ALA A 121 -1.70 13.54 -2.96
C ALA A 121 -1.77 14.31 -1.64
N TYR A 122 -1.51 13.65 -0.51
CA TYR A 122 -1.44 14.33 0.78
C TYR A 122 -0.32 15.38 0.84
N VAL A 123 0.86 15.07 0.29
CA VAL A 123 2.00 16.00 0.26
C VAL A 123 1.76 17.18 -0.67
N VAL A 124 1.10 16.96 -1.81
CA VAL A 124 0.73 18.01 -2.79
C VAL A 124 -0.75 18.37 -2.71
N SER A 125 -1.27 18.46 -1.47
CA SER A 125 -2.69 18.71 -1.22
C SER A 125 -3.24 19.96 -1.91
N GLU A 126 -2.39 20.95 -2.15
CA GLU A 126 -2.73 22.18 -2.85
C GLU A 126 -3.25 21.94 -4.29
N TYR A 127 -2.94 20.79 -4.90
CA TYR A 127 -3.48 20.45 -6.21
C TYR A 127 -4.97 20.08 -6.16
N TRP A 128 -5.53 19.80 -4.98
CA TRP A 128 -6.95 19.54 -4.76
C TRP A 128 -7.73 20.76 -4.25
N ASP A 129 -7.05 21.87 -3.91
CA ASP A 129 -7.70 23.10 -3.39
C ASP A 129 -8.44 23.90 -4.47
N VAL A 130 -8.16 23.64 -5.75
CA VAL A 130 -8.77 24.33 -6.89
C VAL A 130 -9.36 23.34 -7.89
N PRO A 131 -10.36 23.76 -8.70
CA PRO A 131 -10.83 22.98 -9.84
C PRO A 131 -9.71 22.63 -10.81
N ILE A 132 -9.78 21.44 -11.41
CA ILE A 132 -8.73 20.91 -12.27
C ILE A 132 -8.45 21.78 -13.49
N GLU A 133 -9.45 22.50 -13.98
CA GLU A 133 -9.37 23.43 -15.11
C GLU A 133 -8.50 24.65 -14.80
N HIS A 134 -8.35 24.99 -13.51
CA HIS A 134 -7.57 26.12 -13.02
C HIS A 134 -6.14 25.74 -12.63
N LEU A 135 -5.81 24.44 -12.63
CA LEU A 135 -4.44 24.00 -12.41
C LEU A 135 -3.58 24.25 -13.65
N GLU A 136 -2.35 24.68 -13.40
CA GLU A 136 -1.25 24.64 -14.37
C GLU A 136 -1.03 23.22 -14.87
N TRP A 137 -0.43 23.09 -16.05
CA TRP A 137 -0.33 21.82 -16.75
C TRP A 137 0.39 20.72 -15.95
N ASP A 138 1.44 21.05 -15.22
CA ASP A 138 2.21 20.14 -14.39
C ASP A 138 1.40 19.62 -13.19
N ALA A 139 0.77 20.52 -12.43
CA ALA A 139 -0.10 20.16 -11.31
C ALA A 139 -1.29 19.31 -11.77
N ARG A 140 -1.89 19.68 -12.92
CA ARG A 140 -2.97 18.91 -13.56
C ARG A 140 -2.52 17.50 -13.92
N ALA A 141 -1.35 17.36 -14.55
CA ALA A 141 -0.82 16.05 -14.94
C ALA A 141 -0.56 15.16 -13.73
N VAL A 142 0.02 15.72 -12.66
CA VAL A 142 0.26 14.99 -11.41
C VAL A 142 -1.05 14.54 -10.76
N ARG A 143 -2.03 15.45 -10.64
CA ARG A 143 -3.36 15.13 -10.09
C ARG A 143 -4.05 14.01 -10.87
N LEU A 144 -4.10 14.11 -12.21
CA LEU A 144 -4.71 13.08 -13.06
C LEU A 144 -4.02 11.73 -12.93
N LEU A 145 -2.69 11.70 -12.84
CA LEU A 145 -1.93 10.47 -12.66
C LEU A 145 -2.23 9.82 -11.31
N ILE A 146 -2.24 10.61 -10.24
CA ILE A 146 -2.57 10.12 -8.89
C ILE A 146 -3.99 9.59 -8.84
N ASP A 147 -4.98 10.33 -9.35
CA ASP A 147 -6.37 9.90 -9.42
C ASP A 147 -6.49 8.57 -10.17
N ALA A 148 -5.84 8.43 -11.32
CA ALA A 148 -5.86 7.20 -12.11
C ALA A 148 -5.27 6.01 -11.35
N ILE A 149 -4.12 6.19 -10.71
CA ILE A 149 -3.45 5.13 -9.92
C ILE A 149 -4.33 4.72 -8.74
N CYS A 150 -4.83 5.68 -7.95
CA CYS A 150 -5.66 5.40 -6.79
C CYS A 150 -6.97 4.70 -7.16
N ASN A 151 -7.61 5.12 -8.26
CA ASN A 151 -8.82 4.48 -8.78
C ASN A 151 -8.59 3.02 -9.18
N VAL A 152 -7.51 2.72 -9.91
CA VAL A 152 -7.18 1.33 -10.30
C VAL A 152 -6.80 0.49 -9.08
N ALA A 153 -6.11 1.08 -8.11
CA ALA A 153 -5.70 0.41 -6.88
C ALA A 153 -6.83 0.20 -5.86
N GLY A 154 -8.01 0.81 -6.06
CA GLY A 154 -9.10 0.82 -5.07
C GLY A 154 -8.77 1.58 -3.78
N VAL A 155 -7.79 2.49 -3.83
CA VAL A 155 -7.33 3.29 -2.69
C VAL A 155 -8.07 4.63 -2.70
N ARG A 156 -8.67 5.01 -1.57
CA ARG A 156 -9.39 6.29 -1.44
C ARG A 156 -8.43 7.44 -1.17
N LEU A 157 -8.61 8.55 -1.87
CA LEU A 157 -7.87 9.78 -1.59
C LEU A 157 -8.40 10.46 -0.33
N PRO A 158 -7.53 11.00 0.54
CA PRO A 158 -7.93 11.73 1.75
C PRO A 158 -8.60 13.08 1.43
N ILE A 159 -8.53 13.54 0.17
CA ILE A 159 -8.92 14.89 -0.26
C ILE A 159 -10.09 14.87 -1.26
N SER A 160 -10.77 13.72 -1.42
CA SER A 160 -11.93 13.66 -2.31
C SER A 160 -13.06 14.55 -1.78
N GLN A 161 -13.17 15.75 -2.35
CA GLN A 161 -14.44 16.44 -2.49
C GLN A 161 -15.32 15.65 -3.48
N GLU A 162 -16.59 15.55 -3.13
CA GLU A 162 -17.62 14.84 -3.90
C GLU A 162 -17.64 15.32 -5.36
N ALA A 163 -17.93 14.36 -6.25
CA ALA A 163 -18.06 14.52 -7.69
C ALA A 163 -19.13 15.53 -8.12
#